data_AF-A0A7S0UC94-F1
#
_entry.id   AF-A0A7S0UC94-F1
#
_cell.length_a   1.000
_cell.length_b   1.000
_cell.length_c   1.000
_cell.angle_alpha   90.00
_cell.angle_beta   90.00
_cell.angle_gamma   90.00
#
_symmetry.space_group_name_H-M   'P 1'
#
loop_
_entity.id
_entity.type
_entity.pdbx_description
1 polymer ?
#
loop_
_entity_poly.entity_id
_entity_poly.type
_entity_poly.pdbx_seq_one_letter_code
_entity_poly.pdbx_strand_id
1 'polypeptide(L)'
;DAEERAESYVLTQARLIVKLEARVKGQSQLISELSGKQHTWEERERAHLGRVQGLELAFSQLQAQHGAAVQQIQAQAMQIHQQQQQIQQQQQQLHGIAQERERLARDLQAAVHDLGCTKAMLDDSGRFITHQSHQIHMMNMELSGLRGGNIHLQQHLQQKMKEHEKDREGSFSLATIKESIEQAVSETRELDDEQRKAKVKALRVRWHPDKNPILKEFATEVTKIINEAVQGVERAVTADKEGDGGAPNGASDGVG
;
A
#
# COMPACT_ATOMS: atom_id res chain seq x y z
N ASP A 1 -117.02 -113.10 -58.01
CA ASP A 1 -116.61 -113.11 -56.58
C ASP A 1 -115.10 -113.07 -56.34
N ALA A 2 -114.31 -114.07 -56.75
CA ALA A 2 -112.86 -114.07 -56.50
C ALA A 2 -112.11 -112.99 -57.31
N GLU A 3 -112.53 -112.77 -58.55
CA GLU A 3 -111.95 -111.79 -59.48
C GLU A 3 -112.20 -110.34 -59.03
N GLU A 4 -113.44 -109.99 -58.67
CA GLU A 4 -113.78 -108.67 -58.11
C GLU A 4 -113.01 -108.36 -56.81
N ARG A 5 -112.76 -109.36 -55.97
CA ARG A 5 -111.93 -109.20 -54.75
C ARG A 5 -110.47 -108.94 -55.10
N ALA A 6 -109.94 -109.58 -56.15
CA ALA A 6 -108.58 -109.36 -56.63
C ALA A 6 -108.42 -107.96 -57.24
N GLU A 7 -109.38 -107.50 -58.05
CA GLU A 7 -109.40 -106.15 -58.61
C GLU A 7 -109.50 -105.07 -57.53
N SER A 8 -110.39 -105.26 -56.54
CA SER A 8 -110.54 -104.36 -55.39
C SER A 8 -109.24 -104.29 -54.56
N TYR A 9 -108.56 -105.42 -54.40
CA TYR A 9 -107.25 -105.48 -53.73
C TYR A 9 -106.17 -104.73 -54.52
N VAL A 10 -106.07 -104.94 -55.83
CA VAL A 10 -105.11 -104.24 -56.71
C VAL A 10 -105.36 -102.74 -56.71
N LEU A 11 -106.61 -102.29 -56.80
CA LEU A 11 -106.97 -100.86 -56.73
C LEU A 11 -106.62 -100.25 -55.36
N THR A 12 -106.82 -100.99 -54.28
CA THR A 12 -106.44 -100.54 -52.93
C THR A 12 -104.92 -100.42 -52.78
N GLN A 13 -104.16 -101.39 -53.30
CA GLN A 13 -102.70 -101.33 -53.33
C GLN A 13 -102.18 -100.18 -54.19
N ALA A 14 -102.75 -99.95 -55.38
CA ALA A 14 -102.38 -98.82 -56.23
C ALA A 14 -102.64 -97.46 -55.55
N ARG A 15 -103.78 -97.29 -54.87
CA ARG A 15 -104.07 -96.08 -54.08
C ARG A 15 -103.08 -95.90 -52.93
N LEU A 16 -102.67 -96.98 -52.27
CA LEU A 16 -101.67 -96.94 -51.21
C LEU A 16 -100.30 -96.51 -51.77
N ILE A 17 -99.87 -97.08 -52.89
CA ILE A 17 -98.61 -96.73 -53.58
C ILE A 17 -98.60 -95.24 -53.92
N VAL A 18 -99.65 -94.71 -54.55
CA VAL A 18 -99.73 -93.27 -54.89
C VAL A 18 -99.64 -92.38 -53.64
N LYS A 19 -100.31 -92.77 -52.54
CA LYS A 19 -100.21 -92.04 -51.26
C LYS A 19 -98.79 -92.08 -50.70
N LEU A 20 -98.12 -93.22 -50.77
CA LEU A 20 -96.74 -93.37 -50.32
C LEU A 20 -95.78 -92.56 -51.20
N GLU A 21 -95.93 -92.58 -52.52
CA GLU A 21 -95.13 -91.77 -53.45
C GLU A 21 -95.31 -90.27 -53.21
N ALA A 22 -96.55 -89.80 -53.02
CA ALA A 22 -96.82 -88.41 -52.68
C ALA A 22 -96.16 -88.02 -51.35
N ARG A 23 -96.22 -88.91 -50.36
CA ARG A 23 -95.54 -88.71 -49.07
C ARG A 23 -94.03 -88.66 -49.21
N VAL A 24 -93.44 -89.57 -49.97
CA VAL A 24 -92.00 -89.61 -50.25
C VAL A 24 -91.57 -88.34 -50.97
N LYS A 25 -92.31 -87.90 -52.00
CA LYS A 25 -92.05 -86.63 -52.70
C LYS A 25 -92.11 -85.43 -51.75
N GLY A 26 -93.13 -85.36 -50.90
CA GLY A 26 -93.24 -84.31 -49.88
C GLY A 26 -92.09 -84.34 -48.88
N GLN A 27 -91.68 -85.53 -48.43
CA GLN A 27 -90.51 -85.70 -47.57
C GLN A 27 -89.21 -85.27 -48.28
N SER A 28 -89.02 -85.62 -49.55
CA SER A 28 -87.87 -85.20 -50.35
C SER A 28 -87.82 -83.68 -50.53
N GLN A 29 -88.96 -83.03 -50.76
CA GLN A 29 -89.05 -81.57 -50.83
C GLN A 29 -88.66 -80.92 -49.50
N LEU A 30 -89.20 -81.42 -48.38
CA LEU A 30 -88.85 -80.91 -47.05
C LEU A 30 -87.37 -81.10 -46.73
N ILE A 31 -86.79 -82.26 -47.06
CA ILE A 31 -85.35 -82.51 -46.90
C ILE A 31 -84.54 -81.52 -47.74
N SER A 32 -84.93 -81.26 -48.99
CA SER A 32 -84.26 -80.29 -49.86
C SER A 32 -84.31 -78.86 -49.29
N GLU A 33 -85.48 -78.42 -48.81
CA GLU A 33 -85.64 -77.11 -48.17
C GLU A 33 -84.81 -76.98 -46.88
N LEU A 34 -84.79 -78.03 -46.04
CA LEU A 34 -84.00 -78.06 -44.82
C LEU A 34 -82.50 -78.02 -45.13
N SER A 35 -82.04 -78.79 -46.12
CA SER A 35 -80.64 -78.75 -46.59
C SER A 35 -80.26 -77.38 -47.12
N GLY A 36 -81.15 -76.71 -47.88
CA GLY A 36 -80.92 -75.35 -48.35
C GLY A 36 -80.83 -74.34 -47.21
N LYS A 37 -81.73 -74.42 -46.22
CA LYS A 37 -81.66 -73.59 -45.00
C LYS A 37 -80.38 -73.85 -44.22
N GLN A 38 -80.00 -75.10 -44.03
CA GLN A 38 -78.76 -75.49 -43.36
C GLN A 38 -77.55 -74.86 -44.06
N HIS A 39 -77.47 -74.94 -45.39
CA HIS A 39 -76.37 -74.33 -46.13
C HIS A 39 -76.31 -72.81 -45.94
N THR A 40 -77.45 -72.11 -46.04
CA THR A 40 -77.48 -70.65 -45.80
C THR A 40 -77.11 -70.26 -44.37
N TRP A 41 -77.41 -71.13 -43.38
CA TRP A 41 -76.97 -70.94 -42.00
C TRP A 41 -75.46 -71.13 -41.86
N GLU A 42 -74.89 -72.18 -42.44
CA GLU A 42 -73.44 -72.42 -42.45
C GLU A 42 -72.67 -71.29 -43.15
N GLU A 43 -73.20 -70.74 -44.25
CA GLU A 43 -72.61 -69.58 -44.92
C GLU A 43 -72.63 -68.33 -44.04
N ARG A 44 -73.75 -68.06 -43.35
CA ARG A 44 -73.84 -66.94 -42.41
C ARG A 44 -72.88 -67.13 -41.25
N GLU A 45 -72.81 -68.33 -40.68
CA GLU A 45 -71.90 -68.66 -39.60
C GLU A 45 -70.44 -68.44 -40.03
N ARG A 46 -70.05 -68.92 -41.21
CA ARG A 46 -68.72 -68.68 -41.80
C ARG A 46 -68.44 -67.19 -41.96
N ALA A 47 -69.41 -66.40 -42.44
CA ALA A 47 -69.28 -64.95 -42.57
C ALA A 47 -69.19 -64.22 -41.22
N HIS A 48 -69.89 -64.71 -40.19
CA HIS A 48 -69.78 -64.20 -38.82
C HIS A 48 -68.41 -64.53 -38.22
N LEU A 49 -67.92 -65.77 -38.37
CA LEU A 49 -66.59 -66.18 -37.92
C LEU A 49 -65.49 -65.34 -38.57
N GLY A 50 -65.58 -65.11 -39.89
CA GLY A 50 -64.62 -64.23 -40.58
C GLY A 50 -64.63 -62.80 -40.05
N ARG A 51 -65.80 -62.24 -39.70
CA ARG A 51 -65.89 -60.91 -39.08
C ARG A 51 -65.29 -60.87 -37.68
N VAL A 52 -65.53 -61.90 -36.86
CA VAL A 52 -64.95 -62.00 -35.51
C VAL A 52 -63.43 -62.06 -35.60
N GLN A 53 -62.88 -62.92 -36.46
CA GLN A 53 -61.43 -63.01 -36.69
C GLN A 53 -60.83 -61.68 -37.18
N GLY A 54 -61.54 -60.97 -38.07
CA GLY A 54 -61.13 -59.64 -38.52
C GLY A 54 -61.10 -58.60 -37.39
N LEU A 55 -62.08 -58.62 -36.49
CA LEU A 55 -62.13 -57.75 -35.32
C LEU A 55 -61.04 -58.11 -34.30
N GLU A 56 -60.76 -59.39 -34.07
CA GLU A 56 -59.68 -59.85 -33.19
C GLU A 56 -58.31 -59.37 -33.70
N LEU A 57 -58.07 -59.49 -35.01
CA LEU A 57 -56.84 -58.97 -35.62
C LEU A 57 -56.73 -57.45 -35.47
N ALA A 58 -57.80 -56.71 -35.75
CA ALA A 58 -57.82 -55.26 -35.59
C ALA A 58 -57.59 -54.83 -34.13
N PHE A 59 -58.19 -55.55 -33.17
CA PHE A 59 -57.98 -55.31 -31.75
C PHE A 59 -56.53 -55.57 -31.35
N SER A 60 -55.93 -56.68 -31.79
CA SER A 60 -54.52 -56.98 -31.53
C SER A 60 -53.58 -55.93 -32.12
N GLN A 61 -53.87 -55.39 -33.31
CA GLN A 61 -53.10 -54.30 -33.91
C GLN A 61 -53.22 -53.00 -33.11
N LEU A 62 -54.43 -52.64 -32.69
CA LEU A 62 -54.67 -51.46 -31.87
C LEU A 62 -53.96 -51.57 -30.51
N GLN A 63 -53.98 -52.75 -29.90
CA GLN A 63 -53.27 -53.02 -28.64
C GLN A 63 -51.75 -52.87 -28.80
N ALA A 64 -51.19 -53.36 -29.91
CA ALA A 64 -49.77 -53.19 -30.22
C ALA A 64 -49.40 -51.71 -30.45
N GLN A 65 -50.23 -50.97 -31.19
CA GLN A 65 -50.05 -49.52 -31.40
C GLN A 65 -50.12 -48.74 -30.09
N HIS A 66 -51.10 -49.06 -29.23
CA HIS A 66 -51.22 -48.44 -27.92
C HIS A 66 -49.99 -48.72 -27.04
N GLY A 67 -49.52 -49.98 -27.03
CA GLY A 67 -48.30 -50.35 -26.31
C GLY A 67 -47.07 -49.57 -26.78
N ALA A 68 -46.89 -49.42 -28.10
CA ALA A 68 -45.80 -48.62 -28.66
C ALA A 68 -45.92 -47.13 -28.30
N ALA A 69 -47.13 -46.56 -28.35
CA ALA A 69 -47.37 -45.17 -27.96
C ALA A 69 -47.06 -44.92 -26.47
N VAL A 70 -47.44 -45.84 -25.58
CA VAL A 70 -47.11 -45.76 -24.14
C VAL A 70 -45.60 -45.78 -23.92
N GLN A 71 -44.87 -46.67 -24.61
CA GLN A 71 -43.40 -46.71 -24.53
C GLN A 71 -42.75 -45.42 -25.03
N GLN A 72 -43.27 -44.84 -26.12
CA GLN A 72 -42.79 -43.57 -26.66
C GLN A 72 -43.02 -42.42 -25.66
N ILE A 73 -44.21 -42.33 -25.06
CA ILE A 73 -44.52 -41.32 -24.04
C ILE A 73 -43.59 -41.49 -22.83
N GLN A 74 -43.35 -42.73 -22.39
CA GLN A 74 -42.45 -43.00 -21.28
C GLN A 74 -41.00 -42.58 -21.59
N ALA A 75 -40.52 -42.86 -22.80
CA ALA A 75 -39.20 -42.41 -23.25
C ALA A 75 -39.10 -40.87 -23.28
N GLN A 76 -40.11 -40.19 -23.80
CA GLN A 76 -40.17 -38.72 -23.81
C GLN A 76 -40.21 -38.15 -22.39
N ALA A 77 -40.96 -38.76 -21.47
CA ALA A 77 -41.00 -38.34 -20.07
C ALA A 77 -39.63 -38.45 -19.39
N MET A 78 -38.88 -39.52 -19.64
CA MET A 78 -37.50 -39.68 -19.14
C MET A 78 -36.56 -38.61 -19.71
N GLN A 79 -36.68 -38.30 -21.00
CA GLN A 79 -35.89 -37.24 -21.65
C GLN A 79 -36.19 -35.86 -21.05
N ILE A 80 -37.48 -35.53 -20.84
CA ILE A 80 -37.89 -34.27 -20.20
C ILE A 80 -37.34 -34.19 -18.79
N HIS A 81 -37.40 -35.29 -18.02
CA HIS A 81 -36.86 -35.33 -16.67
C HIS A 81 -35.34 -35.08 -16.66
N GLN A 82 -34.60 -35.70 -17.57
CA GLN A 82 -33.16 -35.46 -17.72
C GLN A 82 -32.85 -34.00 -18.05
N GLN A 83 -33.61 -33.39 -18.97
CA GLN A 83 -33.46 -31.97 -19.31
C GLN A 83 -33.75 -31.05 -18.11
N GLN A 84 -34.78 -31.37 -17.30
CA GLN A 84 -35.08 -30.62 -16.08
C GLN A 84 -33.92 -30.67 -15.08
N GLN A 85 -33.31 -31.84 -14.90
CA GLN A 85 -32.12 -31.97 -14.03
C GLN A 85 -30.93 -31.14 -14.55
N GLN A 86 -30.69 -31.13 -15.86
CA GLN A 86 -29.64 -30.30 -16.46
C GLN A 86 -29.90 -28.80 -16.26
N ILE A 87 -31.14 -28.36 -16.48
CA ILE A 87 -31.54 -26.95 -16.23
C ILE A 87 -31.32 -26.59 -14.76
N GLN A 88 -31.69 -27.48 -13.83
CA GLN A 88 -31.49 -27.24 -12.40
C GLN A 88 -30.00 -27.11 -12.04
N GLN A 89 -29.13 -27.95 -12.61
CA GLN A 89 -27.68 -27.84 -12.41
C GLN A 89 -27.13 -26.52 -12.95
N GLN A 90 -27.56 -26.11 -14.15
CA GLN A 90 -27.17 -24.82 -14.73
C GLN A 90 -27.64 -23.64 -13.88
N GLN A 91 -28.86 -23.69 -13.34
CA GLN A 91 -29.37 -22.66 -12.43
C GLN A 91 -28.54 -22.54 -11.15
N GLN A 92 -28.12 -23.67 -10.57
CA GLN A 92 -27.23 -23.67 -9.41
C GLN A 92 -25.86 -23.06 -9.72
N GLN A 93 -25.30 -23.37 -10.89
CA GLN A 93 -24.04 -22.77 -11.36
C GLN A 93 -24.17 -21.26 -11.55
N LEU A 94 -25.23 -20.79 -12.21
CA LEU A 94 -25.49 -19.36 -12.39
C LEU A 94 -25.69 -18.64 -11.05
N HIS A 95 -26.36 -19.29 -10.09
CA HIS A 95 -26.50 -18.76 -8.74
C HIS A 95 -25.15 -18.59 -8.04
N GLY A 96 -24.25 -19.58 -8.14
CA GLY A 96 -22.88 -19.50 -7.62
C GLY A 96 -22.09 -18.34 -8.23
N ILE A 97 -22.12 -18.21 -9.56
CA ILE A 97 -21.45 -17.11 -10.28
C ILE A 97 -22.00 -15.73 -9.85
N ALA A 98 -23.32 -15.63 -9.63
CA ALA A 98 -23.93 -14.38 -9.17
C ALA A 98 -23.45 -13.98 -7.77
N GLN A 99 -23.35 -14.95 -6.84
CA GLN A 99 -22.81 -14.71 -5.51
C GLN A 99 -21.33 -14.30 -5.53
N GLU A 100 -20.51 -14.96 -6.36
CA GLU A 100 -19.10 -14.60 -6.55
C GLU A 100 -18.95 -13.17 -7.09
N ARG A 101 -19.75 -12.81 -8.10
CA ARG A 101 -19.77 -11.45 -8.64
C ARG A 101 -20.15 -10.43 -7.58
N GLU A 102 -21.17 -10.69 -6.76
CA GLU A 102 -21.60 -9.79 -5.69
C GLU A 102 -20.52 -9.64 -4.61
N ARG A 103 -19.82 -10.73 -4.27
CA ARG A 103 -18.66 -10.68 -3.37
C ARG A 103 -17.55 -9.80 -3.94
N LEU A 104 -17.14 -10.04 -5.18
CA LEU A 104 -16.08 -9.25 -5.84
C LEU A 104 -16.47 -7.77 -5.97
N ALA A 105 -17.74 -7.46 -6.19
CA ALA A 105 -18.22 -6.09 -6.22
C ALA A 105 -18.08 -5.39 -4.87
N ARG A 106 -18.38 -6.09 -3.76
CA ARG A 106 -18.17 -5.59 -2.40
C ARG A 106 -16.69 -5.38 -2.09
N ASP A 107 -15.84 -6.33 -2.47
CA ASP A 107 -14.39 -6.22 -2.28
C ASP A 107 -13.80 -5.03 -3.05
N LEU A 108 -14.25 -4.82 -4.30
CA LEU A 108 -13.86 -3.66 -5.10
C LEU A 108 -14.33 -2.34 -4.46
N GLN A 109 -15.55 -2.29 -3.94
CA GLN A 109 -16.07 -1.10 -3.27
C GLN A 109 -15.26 -0.75 -2.02
N ALA A 110 -14.88 -1.76 -1.23
CA ALA A 110 -14.00 -1.57 -0.07
C ALA A 110 -12.62 -1.04 -0.48
N ALA A 111 -12.00 -1.62 -1.52
CA ALA A 111 -10.72 -1.15 -2.03
C ALA A 111 -10.77 0.30 -2.56
N VAL A 112 -11.85 0.67 -3.27
CA VAL A 112 -12.06 2.05 -3.74
C VAL A 112 -12.20 3.02 -2.57
N HIS A 113 -12.89 2.62 -1.50
CA HIS A 113 -13.01 3.41 -0.29
C HIS A 113 -11.64 3.64 0.38
N ASP A 114 -10.83 2.58 0.53
CA ASP A 114 -9.48 2.67 1.12
C ASP A 114 -8.54 3.56 0.28
N LEU A 115 -8.63 3.47 -1.05
CA LEU A 115 -7.93 4.39 -1.96
C LEU A 115 -8.38 5.84 -1.76
N GLY A 116 -9.67 6.08 -1.51
CA GLY A 116 -10.19 7.40 -1.14
C GLY A 116 -9.56 7.94 0.15
N CYS A 117 -9.50 7.11 1.20
CA CYS A 117 -8.87 7.49 2.47
C CYS A 117 -7.38 7.79 2.32
N THR A 118 -6.63 6.94 1.63
CA THR A 118 -5.18 7.14 1.40
C THR A 118 -4.90 8.38 0.57
N LYS A 119 -5.72 8.67 -0.45
CA LYS A 119 -5.63 9.91 -1.23
C LYS A 119 -5.86 11.14 -0.35
N ALA A 120 -6.88 11.14 0.50
CA ALA A 120 -7.15 12.24 1.42
C ALA A 120 -5.97 12.49 2.38
N MET A 121 -5.36 11.42 2.90
CA MET A 121 -4.15 11.52 3.74
C MET A 121 -2.96 12.12 2.99
N LEU A 122 -2.77 11.76 1.72
CA LEU A 122 -1.71 12.33 0.87
C LEU A 122 -1.96 13.82 0.59
N ASP A 123 -3.19 14.21 0.32
CA ASP A 123 -3.57 15.61 0.10
C ASP A 123 -3.30 16.47 1.35
N ASP A 124 -3.68 15.97 2.54
CA ASP A 124 -3.41 16.63 3.81
C ASP A 124 -1.91 16.74 4.10
N SER A 125 -1.15 15.67 3.80
CA SER A 125 0.31 15.67 3.92
C SER A 125 0.95 16.71 2.99
N GLY A 126 0.46 16.83 1.75
CA GLY A 126 0.90 17.85 0.80
C GLY A 126 0.67 19.27 1.30
N ARG A 127 -0.52 19.55 1.84
CA ARG A 127 -0.84 20.85 2.45
C ARG A 127 0.07 21.17 3.63
N PHE A 128 0.33 20.19 4.49
CA PHE A 128 1.24 20.35 5.62
C PHE A 128 2.66 20.69 5.15
N ILE A 129 3.18 20.01 4.12
CA ILE A 129 4.51 20.29 3.55
C ILE A 129 4.58 21.71 2.96
N THR A 130 3.56 22.15 2.22
CA THR A 130 3.50 23.54 1.72
C THR A 130 3.50 24.55 2.86
N HIS A 131 2.74 24.29 3.93
CA HIS A 131 2.72 25.15 5.12
C HIS A 131 4.09 25.24 5.79
N GLN A 132 4.75 24.10 6.03
CA GLN A 132 6.11 24.04 6.58
C GLN A 132 7.12 24.78 5.69
N SER A 133 7.01 24.60 4.36
CA SER A 133 7.88 25.29 3.39
C SER A 133 7.70 26.81 3.46
N HIS A 134 6.45 27.28 3.60
CA HIS A 134 6.16 28.70 3.78
C HIS A 134 6.74 29.24 5.09
N GLN A 135 6.60 28.53 6.21
CA GLN A 135 7.22 28.92 7.48
C GLN A 135 8.74 29.01 7.39
N ILE A 136 9.39 28.00 6.79
CA ILE A 136 10.85 28.02 6.56
C ILE A 136 11.26 29.23 5.72
N HIS A 137 10.49 29.56 4.68
CA HIS A 137 10.75 30.73 3.84
C HIS A 137 10.65 32.04 4.64
N MET A 138 9.60 32.20 5.46
CA MET A 138 9.41 33.37 6.33
C MET A 138 10.57 33.53 7.33
N MET A 139 10.95 32.45 8.02
CA MET A 139 12.10 32.47 8.93
C MET A 139 13.41 32.84 8.21
N ASN A 140 13.62 32.35 6.98
CA ASN A 140 14.80 32.71 6.19
C ASN A 140 14.81 34.18 5.77
N MET A 141 13.64 34.78 5.48
CA MET A 141 13.54 36.22 5.22
C MET A 141 13.88 37.04 6.47
N GLU A 142 13.36 36.65 7.63
CA GLU A 142 13.68 37.30 8.91
C GLU A 142 15.17 37.22 9.24
N LEU A 143 15.77 36.03 9.10
CA LEU A 143 17.21 35.82 9.28
C LEU A 143 18.04 36.65 8.29
N SER A 144 17.60 36.76 7.04
CA SER A 144 18.27 37.58 6.03
C SER A 144 18.18 39.08 6.37
N GLY A 145 17.03 39.54 6.86
CA GLY A 145 16.85 40.90 7.36
C GLY A 145 17.75 41.23 8.55
N LEU A 146 17.81 40.33 9.54
CA LEU A 146 18.71 40.46 10.69
C LEU A 146 20.19 40.45 10.27
N ARG A 147 20.58 39.58 9.33
CA ARG A 147 21.95 39.56 8.78
C ARG A 147 22.27 40.86 8.05
N GLY A 148 21.37 41.37 7.21
CA GLY A 148 21.54 42.65 6.53
C GLY A 148 21.68 43.82 7.50
N GLY A 149 20.84 43.86 8.54
CA GLY A 149 20.93 44.85 9.62
C GLY A 149 22.26 44.78 10.38
N ASN A 150 22.74 43.58 10.68
CA ASN A 150 24.05 43.38 11.32
C ASN A 150 25.20 43.82 10.42
N ILE A 151 25.16 43.54 9.12
CA ILE A 151 26.17 44.02 8.16
C ILE A 151 26.17 45.56 8.14
N HIS A 152 25.00 46.19 8.08
CA HIS A 152 24.91 47.64 8.07
C HIS A 152 25.43 48.27 9.38
N LEU A 153 25.10 47.68 10.52
CA LEU A 153 25.62 48.09 11.82
C LEU A 153 27.14 47.89 11.91
N GLN A 154 27.65 46.76 11.43
CA GLN A 154 29.08 46.47 11.39
C GLN A 154 29.84 47.45 10.49
N GLN A 155 29.30 47.78 9.31
CA GLN A 155 29.85 48.80 8.43
C GLN A 155 29.84 50.18 9.10
N HIS A 156 28.74 50.55 9.77
CA HIS A 156 28.65 51.82 10.50
C HIS A 156 29.67 51.89 11.65
N LEU A 157 29.85 50.79 12.40
CA LEU A 157 30.87 50.69 13.45
C LEU A 157 32.29 50.77 12.87
N GLN A 158 32.58 50.10 11.76
CA GLN A 158 33.87 50.20 11.07
C GLN A 158 34.15 51.61 10.56
N GLN A 159 33.12 52.31 10.09
CA GLN A 159 33.25 53.69 9.62
C GLN A 159 33.54 54.63 10.79
N LYS A 160 32.82 54.49 11.91
CA LYS A 160 33.14 55.20 13.17
C LYS A 160 34.52 54.85 13.72
N MET A 161 34.95 53.60 13.61
CA MET A 161 36.29 53.19 14.00
C MET A 161 37.36 53.82 13.10
N LYS A 162 37.16 53.89 11.78
CA LYS A 162 38.06 54.60 10.87
C LYS A 162 38.12 56.10 11.15
N GLU A 163 37.00 56.71 11.54
CA GLU A 163 36.98 58.09 12.01
C GLU A 163 37.81 58.25 13.30
N HIS A 164 37.72 57.30 14.24
CA HIS A 164 38.50 57.34 15.48
C HIS A 164 39.96 56.89 15.36
N GLU A 165 40.31 56.03 14.40
CA GLU A 165 41.70 55.62 14.12
C GLU A 165 42.52 56.78 13.56
N LYS A 166 41.89 57.65 12.76
CA LYS A 166 42.52 58.88 12.27
C LYS A 166 42.95 59.84 13.38
N ASP A 167 42.32 59.76 14.56
CA ASP A 167 42.66 60.57 15.73
C ASP A 167 43.59 59.86 16.73
N ARG A 168 43.84 58.54 16.59
CA ARG A 168 44.64 57.75 17.55
C ARG A 168 46.02 57.33 17.07
N GLU A 169 46.32 57.42 15.77
CA GLU A 169 47.60 56.95 15.21
C GLU A 169 48.84 57.77 15.62
N GLY A 170 48.70 58.78 16.50
CA GLY A 170 49.81 59.59 17.01
C GLY A 170 50.26 59.37 18.46
N SER A 171 49.57 58.57 19.29
CA SER A 171 49.73 58.68 20.76
C SER A 171 50.46 57.53 21.48
N PHE A 172 50.81 56.43 20.81
CA PHE A 172 51.47 55.27 21.45
C PHE A 172 52.64 54.74 20.62
N SER A 173 53.44 55.63 20.04
CA SER A 173 54.71 55.20 19.43
C SER A 173 55.71 54.84 20.53
N LEU A 174 56.42 53.72 20.35
CA LEU A 174 57.42 53.20 21.28
C LEU A 174 58.50 54.25 21.60
N ALA A 175 58.77 55.15 20.64
CA ALA A 175 59.68 56.27 20.77
C ALA A 175 59.25 57.27 21.85
N THR A 176 57.96 57.62 21.93
CA THR A 176 57.43 58.58 22.92
C THR A 176 57.48 58.00 24.34
N ILE A 177 57.26 56.69 24.48
CA ILE A 177 57.36 55.99 25.78
C ILE A 177 58.81 55.90 26.22
N LYS A 178 59.74 55.64 25.29
CA LYS A 178 61.18 55.63 25.57
C LYS A 178 61.66 56.99 26.08
N GLU A 179 61.27 58.07 25.40
CA GLU A 179 61.63 59.44 25.78
C GLU A 179 61.09 59.82 27.17
N SER A 180 59.82 59.48 27.47
CA SER A 180 59.22 59.71 28.79
C SER A 180 59.95 58.95 29.91
N ILE A 181 60.46 57.75 29.63
CA ILE A 181 61.18 56.93 30.60
C ILE A 181 62.60 57.44 30.82
N GLU A 182 63.30 57.82 29.75
CA GLU A 182 64.62 58.45 29.84
C GLU A 182 64.54 59.77 30.62
N GLN A 183 63.50 60.59 30.39
CA GLN A 183 63.25 61.80 31.16
C GLN A 183 62.98 61.48 32.64
N ALA A 184 62.12 60.50 32.94
CA ALA A 184 61.83 60.11 34.32
C ALA A 184 63.06 59.55 35.05
N VAL A 185 63.98 58.87 34.35
CA VAL A 185 65.25 58.41 34.93
C VAL A 185 66.23 59.58 35.10
N SER A 186 66.30 60.52 34.15
CA SER A 186 67.10 61.74 34.26
C SER A 186 66.71 62.58 35.48
N GLU A 187 65.41 62.77 35.72
CA GLU A 187 64.88 63.49 36.90
C GLU A 187 65.28 62.83 38.23
N THR A 188 65.58 61.53 38.26
CA THR A 188 66.05 60.87 39.48
C THR A 188 67.51 61.17 39.81
N ARG A 189 68.28 61.76 38.88
CA ARG A 189 69.69 62.12 39.08
C ARG A 189 69.86 63.21 40.14
N GLU A 190 68.91 64.14 40.23
CA GLU A 190 68.98 65.29 41.15
C GLU A 190 68.57 64.96 42.60
N LEU A 191 68.09 63.74 42.84
CA LEU A 191 67.63 63.29 44.15
C LEU A 191 68.74 62.58 44.93
N ASP A 192 68.67 62.65 46.27
CA ASP A 192 69.56 61.95 47.19
C ASP A 192 69.58 60.43 46.95
N ASP A 193 70.70 59.77 47.26
CA ASP A 193 70.98 58.39 46.89
C ASP A 193 69.91 57.38 47.39
N GLU A 194 69.31 57.62 48.56
CA GLU A 194 68.23 56.78 49.08
C GLU A 194 66.91 56.97 48.30
N GLN A 195 66.59 58.21 47.93
CA GLN A 195 65.36 58.54 47.19
C GLN A 195 65.46 58.12 45.72
N ARG A 196 66.66 58.22 45.13
CA ARG A 196 66.96 57.74 43.77
C ARG A 196 66.72 56.24 43.67
N LYS A 197 67.30 55.46 44.59
CA LYS A 197 67.11 54.00 44.63
C LYS A 197 65.64 53.61 44.80
N ALA A 198 64.88 54.34 45.63
CA ALA A 198 63.46 54.11 45.82
C ALA A 198 62.63 54.35 44.54
N LYS A 199 62.86 55.46 43.83
CA LYS A 199 62.16 55.76 42.56
C LYS A 199 62.54 54.80 41.44
N VAL A 200 63.81 54.43 41.30
CA VAL A 200 64.25 53.44 40.31
C VAL A 200 63.63 52.06 40.59
N LYS A 201 63.56 51.64 41.86
CA LYS A 201 62.90 50.40 42.26
C LYS A 201 61.41 50.42 41.91
N ALA A 202 60.72 51.54 42.13
CA ALA A 202 59.31 51.70 41.76
C ALA A 202 59.10 51.62 40.24
N LEU A 203 59.97 52.24 39.44
CA LEU A 203 59.93 52.16 37.97
C LEU A 203 60.14 50.72 37.47
N ARG A 204 61.11 49.99 38.03
CA ARG A 204 61.35 48.58 37.68
C ARG A 204 60.16 47.67 38.00
N VAL A 205 59.49 47.88 39.13
CA VAL A 205 58.32 47.08 39.52
C VAL A 205 57.13 47.39 38.61
N ARG A 206 56.91 48.66 38.28
CA ARG A 206 55.81 49.08 37.41
C ARG A 206 55.94 48.52 35.98
N TRP A 207 57.17 48.41 35.48
CA TRP A 207 57.45 47.88 34.15
C TRP A 207 57.90 46.42 34.13
N HIS A 208 57.79 45.69 35.24
CA HIS A 208 58.19 44.29 35.31
C HIS A 208 57.30 43.42 34.41
N PRO A 209 57.86 42.45 33.65
CA PRO A 209 57.08 41.58 32.76
C PRO A 209 56.02 40.75 33.50
N ASP A 210 56.24 40.46 34.78
CA ASP A 210 55.26 39.76 35.65
C ASP A 210 54.04 40.62 35.99
N LYS A 211 54.21 41.95 36.12
CA LYS A 211 53.11 42.88 36.39
C LYS A 211 52.34 43.27 35.12
N ASN A 212 52.92 43.02 33.94
CA ASN A 212 52.34 43.35 32.63
C ASN A 212 52.23 42.10 31.74
N PRO A 213 51.41 41.09 32.09
CA PRO A 213 51.39 39.80 31.40
C PRO A 213 50.88 39.85 29.96
N ILE A 214 50.18 40.91 29.57
CA ILE A 214 49.63 41.12 28.22
C ILE A 214 50.68 41.71 27.29
N LEU A 215 51.61 42.51 27.82
CA LEU A 215 52.63 43.24 27.04
C LEU A 215 54.04 42.82 27.49
N LYS A 216 54.25 41.50 27.68
CA LYS A 216 55.51 40.98 28.25
C LYS A 216 56.74 41.40 27.46
N GLU A 217 56.69 41.31 26.13
CA GLU A 217 57.81 41.69 25.26
C GLU A 217 58.12 43.19 25.39
N PHE A 218 57.09 44.03 25.38
CA PHE A 218 57.22 45.47 25.54
C PHE A 218 57.74 45.87 26.92
N ALA A 219 57.22 45.25 27.98
CA ALA A 219 57.68 45.45 29.35
C ALA A 219 59.14 44.99 29.54
N THR A 220 59.56 43.95 28.81
CA THR A 220 60.94 43.46 28.80
C THR A 220 61.87 44.48 28.14
N GLU A 221 61.49 45.01 26.97
CA GLU A 221 62.25 46.07 26.28
C GLU A 221 62.34 47.36 27.12
N VAL A 222 61.22 47.79 27.72
CA VAL A 222 61.22 48.95 28.62
C VAL A 222 62.10 48.73 29.84
N THR A 223 62.05 47.54 30.46
CA THR A 223 62.90 47.22 31.61
C THR A 223 64.39 47.25 31.24
N LYS A 224 64.73 46.82 30.02
CA LYS A 224 66.09 46.90 29.48
C LYS A 224 66.56 48.36 29.36
N ILE A 225 65.73 49.23 28.79
CA ILE A 225 66.01 50.67 28.66
C ILE A 225 66.20 51.33 30.04
N ILE A 226 65.35 51.00 31.02
CA ILE A 226 65.48 51.51 32.40
C ILE A 226 66.82 51.08 33.02
N ASN A 227 67.23 49.83 32.82
CA ASN A 227 68.50 49.33 33.35
C ASN A 227 69.71 49.98 32.69
N GLU A 228 69.68 50.19 31.37
CA GLU A 228 70.73 50.89 30.63
C GLU A 228 70.86 52.35 31.10
N ALA A 229 69.74 53.07 31.23
CA ALA A 229 69.73 54.45 31.70
C ALA A 229 70.23 54.58 33.15
N VAL A 230 69.81 53.69 34.05
CA VAL A 230 70.27 53.67 35.45
C VAL A 230 71.75 53.34 35.55
N GLN A 231 72.26 52.37 34.78
CA GLN A 231 73.70 52.08 34.73
C GLN A 231 74.51 53.26 34.20
N GLY A 232 73.97 54.01 33.24
CA GLY A 232 74.59 55.26 32.75
C GLY A 232 74.72 56.32 33.85
N VAL A 233 73.69 56.49 34.68
CA VAL A 233 73.69 57.43 35.81
C VAL A 233 74.62 56.96 36.92
N GLU A 234 74.62 55.68 37.28
CA GLU A 234 75.52 55.12 38.31
C GLU A 234 76.99 55.25 37.90
N ARG A 235 77.33 54.96 36.64
CA ARG A 235 78.70 55.14 36.12
C ARG A 235 79.16 56.61 36.14
N ALA A 236 78.26 57.55 35.86
CA ALA A 236 78.56 58.98 35.93
C ALA A 236 78.78 59.48 37.36
N VAL A 237 78.17 58.83 38.37
CA VAL A 237 78.31 59.19 39.79
C VAL A 237 79.55 58.53 40.42
N THR A 238 79.94 57.33 39.98
CA THR A 238 81.16 56.66 40.44
C THR A 238 82.44 57.25 39.84
N ALA A 239 82.37 57.89 38.66
CA ALA A 239 83.51 58.59 38.07
C ALA A 239 83.91 59.88 38.85
N ASP A 240 83.02 60.44 39.67
CA ASP A 240 83.27 61.66 40.48
C ASP A 240 83.75 61.36 41.92
N LYS A 241 83.87 60.08 42.35
CA LYS A 241 84.14 59.72 43.76
C LYS A 241 85.31 58.75 44.03
N GLU A 242 86.11 58.36 43.04
CA GLU A 242 87.30 57.50 43.26
C GLU A 242 88.60 58.25 42.96
N GLY A 243 89.09 58.95 43.98
CA GLY A 243 90.40 59.57 44.05
C GLY A 243 90.81 59.90 45.48
N ASP A 244 90.78 58.94 46.42
CA ASP A 244 91.65 58.96 47.62
C ASP A 244 91.64 57.61 48.40
N GLY A 245 92.82 56.97 48.46
CA GLY A 245 93.43 56.30 49.62
C GLY A 245 92.73 55.20 50.44
N GLY A 246 93.36 54.01 50.46
CA GLY A 246 93.78 53.39 51.75
C GLY A 246 93.30 51.97 52.09
N ALA A 247 94.21 50.99 51.97
CA ALA A 247 94.18 49.65 52.58
C ALA A 247 94.45 49.69 54.12
N PRO A 248 94.67 48.59 54.89
CA PRO A 248 94.59 47.13 54.64
C PRO A 248 93.97 46.28 55.81
N ASN A 249 94.16 44.94 55.71
CA ASN A 249 94.03 43.87 56.74
C ASN A 249 92.59 43.43 57.12
N GLY A 250 92.28 42.15 57.30
CA GLY A 250 93.06 40.92 57.24
C GLY A 250 92.25 39.75 57.84
N ALA A 251 92.61 38.54 57.40
CA ALA A 251 92.55 37.26 58.11
C ALA A 251 91.22 36.49 58.34
N SER A 252 91.39 35.18 58.09
CA SER A 252 90.78 34.00 58.73
C SER A 252 89.40 33.57 58.24
N ASP A 253 89.04 32.29 58.15
CA ASP A 253 89.70 30.96 58.08
C ASP A 253 88.53 29.95 57.98
N GLY A 254 88.77 28.70 57.59
CA GLY A 254 87.85 27.56 57.79
C GLY A 254 87.05 27.16 56.54
N VAL A 255 87.43 26.13 55.78
CA VAL A 255 87.42 24.68 56.08
C VAL A 255 86.00 24.14 56.28
N GLY A 256 85.60 23.23 55.39
CA GLY A 256 84.38 22.43 55.46
C GLY A 256 83.92 21.97 54.09
#